data_AF-A0A2E8J166-F1
#
_entry.id   AF-A0A2E8J166-F1
#
_cell.length_a   1.000
_cell.length_b   1.000
_cell.length_c   1.000
_cell.angle_alpha   90.00
_cell.angle_beta   90.00
_cell.angle_gamma   90.00
#
_symmetry.space_group_name_H-M   'P 1'
#
loop_
_entity.id
_entity.type
_entity.pdbx_description
1 polymer ?
#
loop_
_entity_poly.entity_id
_entity_poly.type
_entity_poly.pdbx_seq_one_letter_code
_entity_poly.pdbx_strand_id
1 'polypeptide(L)'
;MVSAHPGEVHHEVECVVRLDQHAQPEAIAVGLDLTDRLTQGELRSEQLPWTKGKCFKGSAYVGRFVEWDNSLESLVDEQNNLSLHLWVNDTLVQSARLSEMTITPAAQRTELLTWAPVCAGDYLFTGTPSGV
;
A
#
# COMPACT_ATOMS: atom_id res chain seq x y z
N MET A 1 -14.38 13.04 5.88
CA MET A 1 -14.50 11.58 5.79
C MET A 1 -14.52 11.20 4.32
N VAL A 2 -13.98 10.05 3.94
CA VAL A 2 -13.98 9.56 2.54
C VAL A 2 -15.37 9.57 1.93
N SER A 3 -16.41 9.30 2.73
CA SER A 3 -17.81 9.34 2.32
C SER A 3 -18.31 10.70 1.81
N ALA A 4 -17.55 11.78 1.99
CA ALA A 4 -17.85 13.11 1.47
C ALA A 4 -16.97 13.49 0.26
N HIS A 5 -16.10 12.58 -0.20
CA HIS A 5 -15.30 12.79 -1.41
C HIS A 5 -16.24 12.74 -2.63
N PRO A 6 -16.18 13.72 -3.55
CA PRO A 6 -17.12 13.81 -4.67
C PRO A 6 -16.85 12.83 -5.81
N GLY A 7 -15.68 12.18 -5.82
CA GLY A 7 -15.26 11.24 -6.86
C GLY A 7 -15.61 9.78 -6.56
N GLU A 8 -15.11 8.89 -7.42
CA GLU A 8 -15.33 7.45 -7.32
C GLU A 8 -14.18 6.78 -6.57
N VAL A 9 -14.37 6.57 -5.26
CA VAL A 9 -13.30 6.05 -4.40
C VAL A 9 -13.28 4.52 -4.40
N HIS A 10 -12.18 3.95 -4.88
CA HIS A 10 -11.87 2.53 -4.85
C HIS A 10 -11.01 2.17 -3.64
N HIS A 11 -11.13 0.94 -3.17
CA HIS A 11 -10.29 0.38 -2.11
C HIS A 11 -9.15 -0.44 -2.71
N GLU A 12 -7.94 -0.24 -2.20
CA GLU A 12 -6.75 -1.01 -2.59
C GLU A 12 -6.09 -1.52 -1.32
N VAL A 13 -6.31 -2.79 -0.96
CA VAL A 13 -5.70 -3.37 0.25
C VAL A 13 -4.22 -3.61 0.06
N GLU A 14 -3.40 -3.14 1.01
CA GLU A 14 -1.95 -3.25 0.93
C GLU A 14 -1.33 -3.71 2.25
N CYS A 15 -0.17 -4.35 2.16
CA CYS A 15 0.74 -4.45 3.29
C CYS A 15 1.45 -3.11 3.42
N VAL A 16 1.47 -2.56 4.63
CA VAL A 16 2.11 -1.29 4.92
C VAL A 16 3.25 -1.55 5.88
N VAL A 17 4.46 -1.17 5.48
CA VAL A 17 5.66 -1.32 6.30
C VAL A 17 6.01 0.02 6.92
N ARG A 18 6.14 0.08 8.25
CA ARG A 18 6.77 1.24 8.91
C ARG A 18 8.28 1.06 8.89
N LEU A 19 8.96 2.10 8.42
CA LEU A 19 10.41 2.12 8.25
C LEU A 19 11.10 2.92 9.37
N ASP A 20 12.28 2.46 9.76
CA ASP A 20 13.21 3.21 10.62
C ASP A 20 14.03 4.23 9.79
N GLN A 21 14.95 4.95 10.46
CA GLN A 21 15.84 5.91 9.77
C GLN A 21 16.84 5.27 8.77
N HIS A 22 16.95 3.94 8.75
CA HIS A 22 17.80 3.17 7.86
C HIS A 22 17.00 2.46 6.76
N ALA A 23 15.71 2.82 6.61
CA ALA A 23 14.76 2.19 5.72
C ALA A 23 14.62 0.67 5.97
N GLN A 24 14.83 0.22 7.21
CA GLN A 24 14.55 -1.15 7.63
C GLN A 24 13.15 -1.23 8.23
N PRO A 25 12.47 -2.40 8.12
CA PRO A 25 11.14 -2.56 8.69
C PRO A 25 11.21 -2.59 10.22
N GLU A 26 10.31 -1.87 10.87
CA GLU A 26 10.08 -1.97 12.33
C GLU A 26 8.76 -2.68 12.65
N ALA A 27 7.77 -2.50 11.78
CA ALA A 27 6.42 -2.98 11.99
C ALA A 27 5.67 -3.08 10.66
N ILE A 28 4.66 -3.92 10.61
CA ILE A 28 3.75 -4.04 9.47
C ILE A 28 2.30 -3.84 9.90
N ALA A 29 1.48 -3.40 8.96
CA ALA A 29 0.03 -3.25 9.10
C ALA A 29 -0.67 -3.63 7.79
N VAL A 30 -1.98 -3.81 7.86
CA VAL A 30 -2.85 -3.77 6.69
C VAL A 30 -3.31 -2.32 6.48
N GLY A 31 -3.22 -1.82 5.26
CA GLY A 31 -3.68 -0.49 4.89
C GLY A 31 -4.61 -0.49 3.69
N LEU A 32 -5.22 0.67 3.44
CA LEU A 32 -5.98 0.96 2.22
C LEU A 32 -5.37 2.18 1.54
N ASP A 33 -4.94 2.01 0.28
CA ASP A 33 -4.62 3.10 -0.64
C ASP A 33 -5.89 3.47 -1.43
N LEU A 34 -6.71 4.32 -0.83
CA LEU A 34 -7.95 4.75 -1.45
C LEU A 34 -7.67 5.65 -2.64
N THR A 35 -8.28 5.31 -3.76
CA THR A 35 -8.00 5.95 -5.04
C THR A 35 -9.28 6.51 -5.64
N ASP A 36 -9.30 7.80 -5.97
CA ASP A 36 -10.35 8.35 -6.82
C ASP A 36 -10.08 7.91 -8.26
N ARG A 37 -10.70 6.80 -8.66
CA ARG A 37 -10.37 6.08 -9.88
C ARG A 37 -10.72 6.90 -11.12
N LEU A 38 -11.83 7.64 -11.07
CA LEU A 38 -12.24 8.54 -12.14
C LEU A 38 -11.18 9.62 -12.37
N THR A 39 -10.81 10.35 -11.31
CA THR A 39 -9.79 11.40 -11.38
C THR A 39 -8.43 10.84 -11.80
N GLN A 40 -8.03 9.67 -11.30
CA GLN A 40 -6.77 9.03 -11.71
C GLN A 40 -6.76 8.70 -13.21
N GLY A 41 -7.88 8.19 -13.75
CA GLY A 41 -8.03 7.88 -15.17
C GLY A 41 -7.90 9.11 -16.07
N GLU A 42 -8.57 10.20 -15.71
CA GLU A 42 -8.47 11.50 -16.39
C GLU A 42 -7.01 11.99 -16.42
N LEU A 43 -6.35 12.06 -15.25
CA LEU A 43 -4.97 12.52 -15.12
C LEU A 43 -4.00 11.65 -15.91
N ARG A 44 -4.18 10.33 -15.91
CA ARG A 44 -3.37 9.41 -16.71
C ARG A 44 -3.53 9.67 -18.21
N SER A 45 -4.75 9.92 -18.69
CA SER A 45 -5.01 10.21 -20.10
C SER A 45 -4.35 11.53 -20.57
N GLU A 46 -4.25 12.49 -19.65
CA GLU A 46 -3.63 13.79 -19.88
C GLU A 46 -2.12 13.82 -19.52
N GLN A 47 -1.56 12.70 -19.06
CA GLN A 47 -0.16 12.59 -18.57
C GLN A 47 0.17 13.57 -17.43
N LEU A 48 -0.82 13.86 -16.59
CA LEU A 48 -0.69 14.73 -15.42
C LEU A 48 -0.37 13.92 -14.15
N PRO A 49 0.25 14.56 -13.13
CA PRO A 49 0.53 13.93 -11.84
C PRO A 49 -0.74 13.40 -11.17
N TRP A 50 -0.67 12.19 -10.61
CA TRP A 50 -1.81 11.51 -9.99
C TRP A 50 -2.19 12.04 -8.61
N THR A 51 -1.53 13.10 -8.12
CA THR A 51 -1.68 13.62 -6.75
C THR A 51 -3.13 13.86 -6.35
N LYS A 52 -3.97 14.39 -7.24
CA LYS A 52 -5.39 14.61 -6.93
C LYS A 52 -6.19 13.31 -6.77
N GLY A 53 -5.81 12.24 -7.48
CA GLY A 53 -6.46 10.93 -7.41
C GLY A 53 -5.96 10.03 -6.28
N LYS A 54 -4.71 10.21 -5.82
CA LYS A 54 -4.04 9.35 -4.81
C LYS A 54 -3.74 10.04 -3.47
N CYS A 55 -3.78 11.38 -3.40
CA CYS A 55 -3.37 12.15 -2.22
C CYS A 55 -4.46 13.11 -1.70
N PHE A 56 -5.73 12.79 -1.92
CA PHE A 56 -6.84 13.54 -1.33
C PHE A 56 -6.94 13.31 0.19
N LYS A 57 -7.65 14.19 0.90
CA LYS A 57 -7.76 14.08 2.36
C LYS A 57 -8.41 12.75 2.78
N GLY A 58 -7.64 11.93 3.49
CA GLY A 58 -8.07 10.61 3.93
C GLY A 58 -7.92 9.52 2.86
N SER A 59 -7.03 9.70 1.87
CA SER A 59 -6.74 8.67 0.87
C SER A 59 -5.99 7.47 1.43
N ALA A 60 -5.30 7.59 2.56
CA ALA A 60 -4.61 6.47 3.21
C ALA A 60 -5.26 6.11 4.55
N TYR A 61 -5.63 4.84 4.71
CA TYR A 61 -5.97 4.26 6.02
C TYR A 61 -4.92 3.21 6.38
N VAL A 62 -4.46 3.24 7.63
CA VAL A 62 -3.49 2.27 8.14
C VAL A 62 -4.08 1.66 9.40
N GLY A 63 -4.13 0.33 9.43
CA GLY A 63 -4.59 -0.43 10.58
C GLY A 63 -3.60 -0.37 11.75
N ARG A 64 -3.83 -1.24 12.74
CA ARG A 64 -2.91 -1.40 13.86
C ARG A 64 -1.60 -2.03 13.36
N PHE A 65 -0.48 -1.41 13.72
CA PHE A 65 0.84 -1.98 13.52
C PHE A 65 1.11 -3.17 14.46
N VAL A 66 1.78 -4.17 13.91
CA VAL A 66 2.38 -5.31 14.62
C VAL A 66 3.89 -5.23 14.42
N GLU A 67 4.66 -5.42 15.48
CA GLU A 67 6.13 -5.45 15.43
C GLU A 67 6.62 -6.48 14.41
N TRP A 68 7.67 -6.13 13.67
CA TRP A 68 8.23 -6.96 12.63
C TRP A 68 9.75 -6.92 12.70
N ASP A 69 10.32 -7.95 13.32
CA ASP A 69 11.78 -8.06 13.54
C ASP A 69 12.52 -8.82 12.42
N ASN A 70 11.80 -9.20 11.35
CA ASN A 70 12.37 -9.90 10.20
C ASN A 70 12.72 -8.92 9.07
N SER A 71 13.43 -9.38 8.05
CA SER A 71 13.77 -8.56 6.90
C SER A 71 12.56 -8.33 5.97
N LEU A 72 12.72 -7.43 4.98
CA LEU A 72 11.68 -7.21 3.95
C LEU A 72 11.50 -8.42 3.04
N GLU A 73 12.57 -9.20 2.81
CA GLU A 73 12.53 -10.43 2.03
C GLU A 73 11.62 -11.47 2.71
N SER A 74 11.60 -11.52 4.04
CA SER A 74 10.72 -12.41 4.80
C SER A 74 9.23 -12.10 4.59
N LEU A 75 8.85 -10.89 4.16
CA LEU A 75 7.44 -10.57 3.88
C LEU A 75 6.88 -11.36 2.69
N VAL A 76 7.74 -11.72 1.74
CA VAL A 76 7.36 -12.44 0.51
C VAL A 76 7.82 -13.89 0.51
N ASP A 77 8.40 -14.37 1.62
CA ASP A 77 8.76 -15.78 1.78
C ASP A 77 7.48 -16.62 1.90
N GLU A 78 7.33 -17.58 1.00
CA GLU A 78 6.18 -18.50 0.97
C GLU A 78 6.03 -19.30 2.27
N GLN A 79 7.15 -19.57 2.98
CA GLN A 79 7.12 -20.30 4.25
C GLN A 79 6.43 -19.52 5.38
N ASN A 80 6.45 -18.18 5.30
CA ASN A 80 5.77 -17.33 6.28
C ASN A 80 4.25 -17.23 6.01
N ASN A 81 3.80 -17.63 4.82
CA ASN A 81 2.39 -17.75 4.43
C ASN A 81 1.56 -16.50 4.80
N LEU A 82 2.11 -15.32 4.54
CA LEU A 82 1.43 -14.04 4.76
C LEU A 82 0.44 -13.74 3.63
N SER A 83 -0.77 -13.32 4.01
CA SER A 83 -1.84 -12.98 3.06
C SER A 83 -2.57 -11.69 3.44
N LEU A 84 -3.07 -11.01 2.41
CA LEU A 84 -3.96 -9.87 2.52
C LEU A 84 -5.35 -10.28 2.09
N HIS A 85 -6.33 -9.82 2.84
CA HIS A 85 -7.74 -10.04 2.54
C HIS A 85 -8.53 -8.79 2.88
N LEU A 86 -9.46 -8.43 1.99
CA LEU A 86 -10.40 -7.34 2.21
C LEU A 86 -11.83 -7.84 2.04
N TRP A 87 -12.65 -7.56 3.06
CA TRP A 87 -14.08 -7.79 3.02
C TRP A 87 -14.83 -6.46 3.00
N VAL A 88 -15.83 -6.37 2.14
CA VAL A 88 -16.77 -5.25 2.09
C VAL A 88 -18.17 -5.84 2.25
N ASN A 89 -18.86 -5.49 3.35
CA ASN A 89 -20.19 -6.01 3.67
C ASN A 89 -20.24 -7.55 3.56
N ASP A 90 -19.34 -8.22 4.30
CA ASP A 90 -19.19 -9.69 4.33
C ASP A 90 -18.80 -10.36 3.00
N THR A 91 -18.57 -9.58 1.94
CA THR A 91 -18.10 -10.08 0.65
C THR A 91 -16.59 -9.93 0.55
N LEU A 92 -15.87 -11.04 0.33
CA LEU A 92 -14.43 -11.02 0.06
C LEU A 92 -14.20 -10.42 -1.34
N VAL A 93 -13.61 -9.22 -1.40
CA VAL A 93 -13.39 -8.48 -2.65
C VAL A 93 -11.95 -8.54 -3.13
N GLN A 94 -10.98 -8.67 -2.22
CA GLN A 94 -9.56 -8.84 -2.57
C GLN A 94 -8.92 -9.90 -1.68
N SER A 95 -8.08 -10.74 -2.27
CA SER A 95 -7.37 -11.82 -1.57
C SER A 95 -6.09 -12.18 -2.32
N ALA A 96 -4.94 -12.10 -1.67
CA ALA A 96 -3.67 -12.51 -2.25
C ALA A 96 -2.62 -12.85 -1.20
N ARG A 97 -1.61 -13.63 -1.61
CA ARG A 97 -0.42 -13.88 -0.79
C ARG A 97 0.63 -12.81 -1.05
N LEU A 98 1.37 -12.40 -0.03
CA LEU A 98 2.48 -11.46 -0.23
C LEU A 98 3.58 -12.06 -1.12
N SER A 99 3.74 -13.38 -1.12
CA SER A 99 4.65 -14.11 -2.01
C SER A 99 4.31 -13.96 -3.50
N GLU A 100 3.13 -13.47 -3.86
CA GLU A 100 2.71 -13.23 -5.26
C GLU A 100 3.13 -11.84 -5.77
N MET A 101 3.75 -11.00 -4.92
CA MET A 101 4.23 -9.66 -5.32
C MET A 101 5.30 -9.76 -6.41
N THR A 102 5.05 -9.13 -7.56
CA THR A 102 6.02 -9.07 -8.67
C THR A 102 7.20 -8.14 -8.35
N ILE A 103 6.92 -7.01 -7.72
CA ILE A 103 7.94 -6.07 -7.24
C ILE A 103 7.93 -6.14 -5.71
N THR A 104 8.93 -6.80 -5.13
CA THR A 104 8.97 -7.07 -3.69
C THR A 104 9.20 -5.78 -2.86
N PRO A 105 8.80 -5.74 -1.58
CA PRO A 105 9.07 -4.58 -0.71
C PRO A 105 10.55 -4.21 -0.63
N ALA A 106 11.45 -5.20 -0.67
CA ALA A 106 12.90 -4.97 -0.70
C ALA A 106 13.35 -4.27 -2.00
N ALA A 107 12.79 -4.65 -3.14
CA ALA A 107 13.06 -4.00 -4.42
C ALA A 107 12.47 -2.57 -4.46
N GLN A 108 11.24 -2.39 -3.98
CA GLN A 108 10.58 -1.08 -3.86
C GLN A 108 11.40 -0.12 -3.00
N ARG A 109 11.85 -0.57 -1.82
CA ARG A 109 12.75 0.21 -0.96
C ARG A 109 14.04 0.60 -1.68
N THR A 110 14.67 -0.37 -2.35
CA THR A 110 15.93 -0.13 -3.07
C THR A 110 15.76 0.97 -4.11
N GLU A 111 14.68 0.92 -4.89
CA GLU A 111 14.37 1.94 -5.89
C GLU A 111 14.02 3.29 -5.25
N LEU A 112 13.18 3.30 -4.21
CA LEU A 112 12.79 4.52 -3.48
C LEU A 112 13.99 5.33 -3.01
N LEU A 113 14.99 4.64 -2.44
CA LEU A 113 16.19 5.27 -1.90
C LEU A 113 17.09 5.92 -2.96
N THR A 114 16.85 5.68 -4.26
CA THR A 114 17.59 6.35 -5.33
C THR A 114 17.13 7.79 -5.57
N TRP A 115 15.91 8.14 -5.16
CA TRP A 115 15.30 9.44 -5.50
C TRP A 115 14.56 10.12 -4.34
N ALA A 116 14.19 9.41 -3.28
CA ALA A 116 13.56 9.99 -2.09
C ALA A 116 14.32 9.64 -0.81
N PRO A 117 14.52 10.61 0.10
CA PRO A 117 14.96 10.30 1.45
C PRO A 117 13.85 9.52 2.18
N VAL A 118 14.26 8.64 3.10
CA VAL A 118 13.38 7.95 4.04
C VAL A 118 13.76 8.40 5.44
N CYS A 119 12.77 8.71 6.25
CA CYS A 119 12.90 9.08 7.65
C CYS A 119 12.21 8.05 8.55
N ALA A 120 12.64 7.99 9.81
CA ALA A 120 11.98 7.16 10.81
C ALA A 120 10.50 7.54 10.92
N GLY A 121 9.63 6.54 10.82
CA GLY A 121 8.19 6.72 10.85
C GLY A 121 7.53 6.86 9.48
N ASP A 122 8.30 6.86 8.38
CA ASP A 122 7.74 6.77 7.03
C ASP A 122 7.11 5.39 6.78
N TYR A 123 6.07 5.37 5.96
CA TYR A 123 5.32 4.16 5.61
C TYR A 123 5.50 3.81 4.14
N LEU A 124 5.88 2.57 3.87
CA LEU A 124 5.93 1.99 2.54
C LEU A 124 4.65 1.17 2.30
N PHE A 125 3.82 1.67 1.40
CA PHE A 125 2.69 0.96 0.80
C PHE A 125 3.21 0.07 -0.32
N THR A 126 2.96 -1.25 -0.24
CA THR A 126 3.67 -2.23 -1.06
C THR A 126 2.94 -2.67 -2.33
N GLY A 127 1.85 -2.02 -2.68
CA GLY A 127 1.00 -2.37 -3.81
C GLY A 127 -0.15 -3.30 -3.42
N THR A 128 -1.25 -3.14 -4.16
CA THR A 128 -2.48 -3.93 -4.02
C THR A 128 -2.48 -5.17 -4.92
N PRO A 129 -3.06 -6.29 -4.46
CA PRO A 129 -3.35 -7.41 -5.34
C PRO A 129 -4.47 -7.08 -6.34
N SER A 130 -4.62 -7.97 -7.33
CA SER A 130 -5.69 -7.89 -8.33
C SER A 130 -7.09 -7.90 -7.69
N GLY A 131 -8.07 -7.34 -8.42
CA GLY A 131 -9.46 -7.27 -7.94
C GLY A 131 -9.92 -5.89 -7.47
N VAL A 132 -9.23 -4.82 -7.92
CA VAL A 132 -9.73 -3.45 -7.78
C VAL A 132 -10.59 -3.06 -8.97
#